data_AF-A0AB39QIP0-F1
#
_entry.id   AF-A0AB39QIP0-F1
#
_cell.length_a   1.000
_cell.length_b   1.000
_cell.length_c   1.000
_cell.angle_alpha   90.00
_cell.angle_beta   90.00
_cell.angle_gamma   90.00
#
_symmetry.space_group_name_H-M   'P 1'
#
loop_
_entity.id
_entity.type
_entity.pdbx_description
1 polymer ?
#
loop_
_entity_poly.entity_id
_entity_poly.type
_entity_poly.pdbx_seq_one_letter_code
_entity_poly.pdbx_strand_id
1 'polypeptide(L)'
;MNVSRPARPRAVAVAAVALLAAGCSGYLQPTPRTLLTSGVYQGESWSLYAWQQDGQLCMEVDGPGDPTASGVPSAGACGFDQKDPSSGYYASGPGPGDSDVNYGPLPSRATQIRVATKEILPAKPFPAGRQLPAGRFWIQIVPEDWPVPADGRAITPEPLNASGRRVAYQDF
;
A
#
# COMPACT_ATOMS: atom_id res chain seq x y z
N MET A 1 -18.67 36.97 -63.08
CA MET A 1 -17.32 36.41 -63.29
C MET A 1 -16.30 37.32 -62.61
N ASN A 2 -15.34 36.70 -61.92
CA ASN A 2 -14.13 37.18 -61.22
C ASN A 2 -13.73 38.67 -61.32
N VAL A 3 -13.64 39.40 -60.19
CA VAL A 3 -12.50 39.58 -59.25
C VAL A 3 -11.39 40.50 -59.81
N SER A 4 -11.10 41.61 -59.12
CA SER A 4 -9.74 42.18 -58.98
C SER A 4 -9.63 43.18 -57.80
N ARG A 5 -8.68 42.87 -56.92
CA ARG A 5 -8.13 43.58 -55.73
C ARG A 5 -7.46 44.92 -56.17
N PRO A 6 -7.09 45.93 -55.32
CA PRO A 6 -6.22 45.72 -54.14
C PRO A 6 -6.18 46.77 -53.00
N ALA A 7 -5.30 46.44 -52.05
CA ALA A 7 -4.44 47.30 -51.23
C ALA A 7 -5.05 48.00 -50.01
N ARG A 8 -4.52 47.64 -48.84
CA ARG A 8 -4.09 48.60 -47.81
C ARG A 8 -3.12 47.95 -46.81
N PRO A 9 -2.32 48.76 -46.12
CA PRO A 9 -0.90 48.50 -45.90
C PRO A 9 -0.59 47.87 -44.54
N ARG A 10 0.66 47.43 -44.44
CA ARG A 10 1.36 46.94 -43.25
C ARG A 10 1.14 47.85 -42.04
N ALA A 11 0.60 47.27 -40.96
CA ALA A 11 0.83 47.73 -39.60
C ALA A 11 1.50 46.59 -38.84
N VAL A 12 2.75 46.81 -38.44
CA VAL A 12 3.51 45.90 -37.59
C VAL A 12 3.00 46.09 -36.17
N ALA A 13 2.18 45.16 -35.69
CA ALA A 13 1.81 45.08 -34.28
C ALA A 13 2.75 44.09 -33.60
N VAL A 14 3.67 44.61 -32.78
CA VAL A 14 4.46 43.80 -31.86
C VAL A 14 3.51 43.33 -30.76
N ALA A 15 2.96 42.13 -30.93
CA ALA A 15 2.19 41.47 -29.89
C ALA A 15 3.16 40.94 -28.83
N ALA A 16 3.20 41.60 -27.68
CA ALA A 16 3.78 41.04 -26.47
C ALA A 16 2.95 39.80 -26.09
N VAL A 17 3.46 38.61 -26.43
CA VAL A 17 2.90 37.35 -25.96
C VAL A 17 3.24 37.23 -24.48
N ALA A 18 2.33 37.70 -23.63
CA ALA A 18 2.29 37.28 -22.24
C ALA A 18 1.89 35.80 -22.24
N LEU A 19 2.90 34.92 -22.23
CA LEU A 19 2.73 33.51 -21.88
C LEU A 19 2.25 33.47 -20.43
N LEU A 20 0.93 33.46 -20.25
CA LEU A 20 0.33 32.88 -19.06
C LEU A 20 0.73 31.41 -19.06
N ALA A 21 1.85 31.12 -18.40
CA ALA A 21 2.13 29.78 -17.93
C ALA A 21 0.98 29.43 -16.99
N ALA A 22 -0.05 28.80 -17.53
CA ALA A 22 -0.98 28.00 -16.77
C ALA A 22 -0.09 26.94 -16.10
N GLY A 23 0.31 27.25 -14.86
CA GLY A 23 0.87 26.27 -13.96
C GLY A 23 -0.19 25.20 -13.81
N CYS A 24 -0.09 24.15 -14.61
CA CYS A 24 -0.58 22.84 -14.25
C CYS A 24 0.23 22.43 -13.04
N SER A 25 -0.08 23.01 -11.88
CA SER A 25 0.08 22.35 -10.60
C SER A 25 -0.82 21.13 -10.71
N GLY A 26 -0.26 20.06 -11.28
CA GLY A 26 -0.81 18.73 -11.17
C GLY A 26 -0.85 18.46 -9.67
N TYR A 27 -1.97 18.83 -9.04
CA TYR A 27 -2.34 18.30 -7.75
C TYR A 27 -2.42 16.79 -8.00
N LEU A 28 -1.31 16.10 -7.71
CA LEU A 28 -1.31 14.65 -7.57
C LEU A 28 -2.38 14.39 -6.53
N GLN A 29 -3.55 13.97 -7.00
CA GLN A 29 -4.62 13.56 -6.12
C GLN A 29 -4.03 12.47 -5.23
N PRO A 30 -4.13 12.58 -3.89
CA PRO A 30 -3.65 11.54 -3.00
C PRO A 30 -4.25 10.21 -3.42
N THR A 31 -3.42 9.19 -3.63
CA THR A 31 -3.90 7.85 -3.97
C THR A 31 -4.87 7.39 -2.88
N PRO A 32 -6.14 7.06 -3.20
CA PRO A 32 -7.12 6.74 -2.17
C PRO A 32 -6.70 5.51 -1.36
N ARG A 33 -6.33 5.74 -0.09
CA ARG A 33 -5.98 4.67 0.85
C ARG A 33 -7.23 4.07 1.47
N THR A 34 -7.32 2.75 1.50
CA THR A 34 -8.40 2.00 2.16
C THR A 34 -7.92 1.51 3.50
N LEU A 35 -8.57 1.96 4.58
CA LEU A 35 -8.36 1.40 5.92
C LEU A 35 -8.82 -0.06 5.95
N LEU A 36 -7.91 -0.97 6.31
CA LEU A 36 -8.19 -2.39 6.43
C LEU A 36 -8.56 -2.78 7.86
N THR A 37 -7.78 -2.31 8.83
CA THR A 37 -8.00 -2.53 10.26
C THR A 37 -7.21 -1.51 11.05
N SER A 38 -7.59 -1.28 12.30
CA SER A 38 -6.85 -0.46 13.26
C SER A 38 -6.95 -1.08 14.65
N GLY A 39 -6.13 -0.58 15.57
CA GLY A 39 -6.11 -1.05 16.95
C GLY A 39 -5.28 -0.15 17.86
N VAL A 40 -5.09 -0.62 19.09
CA VAL A 40 -4.21 -0.01 20.09
C VAL A 40 -3.36 -1.13 20.70
N TYR A 41 -2.06 -0.89 20.85
CA TYR A 41 -1.12 -1.79 21.49
C TYR A 41 -0.18 -0.98 22.39
N GLN A 42 -0.03 -1.40 23.65
CA GLN A 42 0.74 -0.67 24.68
C GLN A 42 0.42 0.83 24.79
N GLY A 43 -0.84 1.22 24.54
CA GLY A 43 -1.29 2.61 24.61
C GLY A 43 -1.09 3.42 23.32
N GLU A 44 -0.41 2.86 22.32
CA GLU A 44 -0.23 3.48 21.00
C GLU A 44 -1.23 2.92 20.00
N SER A 45 -1.89 3.81 19.26
CA SER A 45 -2.81 3.37 18.21
C SER A 45 -2.07 3.09 16.92
N TRP A 46 -2.64 2.24 16.09
CA TRP A 46 -2.10 1.89 14.78
C TRP A 46 -3.23 1.63 13.78
N SER A 47 -2.93 1.78 12.50
CA SER A 47 -3.83 1.51 11.39
C SER A 47 -3.07 0.83 10.24
N LEU A 48 -3.70 -0.15 9.62
CA LEU A 48 -3.21 -0.80 8.40
C LEU A 48 -4.06 -0.33 7.22
N TYR A 49 -3.40 0.23 6.20
CA TYR A 49 -4.01 0.69 4.97
C TYR A 49 -3.60 -0.17 3.77
N ALA A 50 -4.40 -0.15 2.72
CA ALA A 50 -4.04 -0.66 1.40
C ALA A 50 -4.55 0.22 0.27
N TRP A 51 -3.81 0.25 -0.83
CA TRP A 51 -4.20 0.93 -2.05
C TRP A 51 -3.55 0.28 -3.27
N GLN A 52 -4.01 0.65 -4.46
CA GLN A 52 -3.34 0.29 -5.72
C GLN A 52 -2.49 1.46 -6.17
N GLN A 53 -1.24 1.20 -6.54
CA GLN A 53 -0.32 2.18 -7.11
C GLN A 53 0.45 1.51 -8.23
N ASP A 54 0.44 2.12 -9.42
CA ASP A 54 1.15 1.62 -10.61
C ASP A 54 0.86 0.15 -10.95
N GLY A 55 -0.37 -0.32 -10.65
CA GLY A 55 -0.81 -1.70 -10.90
C GLY A 55 -0.37 -2.73 -9.85
N GLN A 56 0.24 -2.27 -8.76
CA GLN A 56 0.67 -3.12 -7.63
C GLN A 56 -0.16 -2.81 -6.39
N LEU A 57 -0.42 -3.83 -5.58
CA LEU A 57 -0.93 -3.63 -4.23
C LEU A 57 0.16 -3.02 -3.35
N CYS A 58 -0.19 -1.92 -2.69
CA CYS A 58 0.58 -1.33 -1.60
C CYS A 58 -0.17 -1.48 -0.28
N MET A 59 0.57 -1.69 0.79
CA MET A 59 0.06 -1.77 2.15
C MET A 59 1.01 -1.06 3.12
N GLU A 60 0.45 -0.38 4.10
CA GLU A 60 1.23 0.42 5.06
C GLU A 60 0.61 0.39 6.44
N VAL A 61 1.44 0.18 7.45
CA VAL A 61 1.09 0.37 8.86
C VAL A 61 1.57 1.76 9.29
N ASP A 62 0.66 2.51 9.90
CA ASP A 62 0.92 3.86 10.37
C ASP A 62 0.18 4.14 11.70
N GLY A 63 0.48 5.27 12.35
CA GLY A 63 -0.23 5.79 13.51
C GLY A 63 -1.68 6.20 13.21
N PRO A 64 -2.47 6.57 14.24
CA PRO A 64 -3.86 6.97 14.06
C PRO A 64 -3.96 8.36 13.40
N GLY A 65 -4.53 8.37 12.20
CA GLY A 65 -5.03 9.59 11.54
C GLY A 65 -4.00 10.24 10.63
N ASP A 66 -4.21 10.09 9.33
CA ASP A 66 -3.38 10.66 8.24
C ASP A 66 -1.91 10.16 8.26
N PRO A 67 -1.36 9.63 7.17
CA PRO A 67 0.06 9.26 7.08
C PRO A 67 1.08 10.40 7.31
N THR A 68 0.60 11.60 7.65
CA THR A 68 1.40 12.73 8.10
C THR A 68 1.36 12.98 9.61
N ALA A 69 0.48 12.32 10.39
CA ALA A 69 0.41 12.46 11.84
C ALA A 69 1.04 11.24 12.53
N SER A 70 2.37 11.30 12.68
CA SER A 70 3.20 10.22 13.21
C SER A 70 2.92 9.95 14.69
N GLY A 71 2.46 8.73 14.99
CA GLY A 71 2.62 8.07 16.29
C GLY A 71 3.49 6.81 16.23
N VAL A 72 3.66 6.22 15.04
CA VAL A 72 4.47 5.02 14.76
C VAL A 72 5.30 5.31 13.50
N PRO A 73 6.56 4.84 13.38
CA PRO A 73 7.28 4.93 12.12
C PRO A 73 6.52 4.19 11.02
N SER A 74 6.22 4.87 9.91
CA SER A 74 5.50 4.26 8.78
C SER A 74 6.30 3.06 8.24
N ALA A 75 5.64 1.90 8.19
CA ALA A 75 6.16 0.68 7.58
C ALA A 75 5.28 0.38 6.36
N GLY A 76 5.79 0.71 5.17
CA GLY A 76 5.08 0.59 3.89
C GLY A 76 5.81 -0.32 2.91
N ALA A 77 5.04 -1.06 2.12
CA ALA A 77 5.56 -1.89 1.03
C ALA A 77 4.57 -1.95 -0.13
N CYS A 78 5.09 -2.11 -1.34
CA CYS A 78 4.34 -2.28 -2.58
C CYS A 78 4.89 -3.47 -3.37
N GLY A 79 4.04 -4.10 -4.18
CA GLY A 79 4.43 -5.24 -5.00
C GLY A 79 4.69 -6.46 -4.12
N PHE A 80 3.62 -7.13 -3.70
CA PHE A 80 3.74 -8.32 -2.87
C PHE A 80 3.84 -9.56 -3.76
N ASP A 81 4.99 -9.70 -4.37
CA ASP A 81 5.39 -10.86 -5.13
C ASP A 81 6.78 -11.34 -4.70
N GLN A 82 7.13 -12.57 -5.07
CA GLN A 82 8.46 -13.14 -4.79
C GLN A 82 9.38 -13.05 -6.01
N LYS A 83 9.13 -12.11 -6.93
CA LYS A 83 9.90 -11.96 -8.16
C LYS A 83 11.08 -11.01 -7.97
N ASP A 84 10.94 -9.98 -7.14
CA ASP A 84 12.05 -9.12 -6.73
C ASP A 84 12.67 -9.66 -5.42
N PRO A 85 14.00 -9.81 -5.31
CA PRO A 85 14.66 -10.19 -4.06
C PRO A 85 14.42 -9.22 -2.90
N SER A 86 14.07 -7.97 -3.20
CA SER A 86 13.72 -6.94 -2.21
C SER A 86 12.23 -6.92 -1.85
N SER A 87 11.39 -7.65 -2.58
CA SER A 87 9.97 -7.85 -2.26
C SER A 87 9.70 -9.26 -1.77
N GLY A 88 8.70 -9.39 -0.90
CA GLY A 88 8.18 -10.68 -0.48
C GLY A 88 6.67 -10.68 -0.52
N TYR A 89 6.06 -11.82 -0.27
CA TYR A 89 4.61 -11.90 -0.08
C TYR A 89 4.10 -11.25 1.22
N TYR A 90 4.98 -10.60 1.96
CA TYR A 90 4.70 -9.90 3.21
C TYR A 90 5.71 -8.78 3.41
N ALA A 91 5.39 -7.88 4.33
CA ALA A 91 6.26 -6.83 4.79
C ALA A 91 6.37 -6.86 6.32
N SER A 92 7.45 -6.27 6.81
CA SER A 92 7.76 -6.14 8.22
C SER A 92 8.37 -4.78 8.50
N GLY A 93 8.17 -4.24 9.70
CA GLY A 93 8.81 -3.00 10.12
C GLY A 93 8.43 -2.61 11.54
N PRO A 94 8.80 -1.40 11.98
CA PRO A 94 8.42 -0.91 13.30
C PRO A 94 6.90 -0.91 13.51
N GLY A 95 6.49 -1.39 14.67
CA GLY A 95 5.11 -1.39 15.14
C GLY A 95 4.89 -0.40 16.29
N PRO A 96 3.65 -0.28 16.78
CA PRO A 96 3.30 0.55 17.93
C PRO A 96 3.96 0.05 19.23
N GLY A 97 4.36 0.95 20.13
CA GLY A 97 4.80 0.63 21.48
C GLY A 97 6.00 -0.33 21.54
N ASP A 98 7.11 0.09 20.90
CA ASP A 98 8.38 -0.65 20.84
C ASP A 98 8.22 -2.12 20.38
N SER A 99 7.32 -2.34 19.42
CA SER A 99 7.09 -3.64 18.79
C SER A 99 7.54 -3.63 17.33
N ASP A 100 7.53 -4.80 16.71
CA ASP A 100 7.54 -4.95 15.26
C ASP A 100 6.12 -5.27 14.76
N VAL A 101 5.88 -5.03 13.48
CA VAL A 101 4.67 -5.46 12.79
C VAL A 101 5.04 -6.30 11.58
N ASN A 102 4.28 -7.38 11.36
CA ASN A 102 4.31 -8.18 10.15
C ASN A 102 2.93 -8.18 9.52
N TYR A 103 2.84 -8.01 8.20
CA TYR A 103 1.56 -7.97 7.51
C TYR A 103 1.74 -8.34 6.03
N GLY A 104 0.62 -8.61 5.37
CA GLY A 104 0.64 -8.80 3.92
C GLY A 104 -0.69 -9.27 3.35
N PRO A 105 -0.78 -9.33 2.01
CA PRO A 105 -1.92 -9.89 1.33
C PRO A 105 -1.87 -11.41 1.31
N LEU A 106 -3.03 -12.01 1.11
CA LEU A 106 -3.24 -13.44 1.02
C LEU A 106 -4.26 -13.77 -0.06
N PRO A 107 -4.11 -14.90 -0.77
CA PRO A 107 -5.12 -15.38 -1.70
C PRO A 107 -6.51 -15.45 -1.05
N SER A 108 -7.57 -15.23 -1.83
CA SER A 108 -8.96 -15.22 -1.34
C SER A 108 -9.35 -16.49 -0.56
N ARG A 109 -8.72 -17.63 -0.87
CA ARG A 109 -8.94 -18.94 -0.24
C ARG A 109 -8.17 -19.15 1.07
N ALA A 110 -7.17 -18.32 1.38
CA ALA A 110 -6.32 -18.46 2.54
C ALA A 110 -6.92 -17.73 3.76
N THR A 111 -7.81 -18.39 4.48
CA THR A 111 -8.53 -17.81 5.64
C THR A 111 -7.67 -17.66 6.89
N GLN A 112 -6.49 -18.23 6.90
CA GLN A 112 -5.56 -18.25 8.03
C GLN A 112 -4.12 -18.14 7.52
N ILE A 113 -3.20 -17.79 8.42
CA ILE A 113 -1.77 -17.84 8.14
C ILE A 113 -1.05 -18.45 9.34
N ARG A 114 -0.12 -19.37 9.07
CA ARG A 114 0.79 -19.87 10.09
C ARG A 114 2.08 -19.06 10.03
N VAL A 115 2.49 -18.47 11.14
CA VAL A 115 3.75 -17.71 11.26
C VAL A 115 4.87 -18.61 11.77
N ALA A 116 6.11 -18.10 11.86
CA ALA A 116 7.28 -18.93 12.17
C ALA A 116 7.24 -19.62 13.55
N THR A 117 6.57 -19.00 14.53
CA THR A 117 6.30 -19.61 15.85
C THR A 117 5.27 -20.75 15.80
N LYS A 118 4.74 -21.08 14.62
CA LYS A 118 3.64 -22.01 14.37
C LYS A 118 2.27 -21.52 14.89
N GLU A 119 2.21 -20.31 15.43
CA GLU A 119 0.94 -19.66 15.72
C GLU A 119 0.12 -19.49 14.43
N ILE A 120 -1.20 -19.67 14.55
CA ILE A 120 -2.13 -19.54 13.43
C ILE A 120 -2.96 -18.27 13.66
N LEU A 121 -2.80 -17.30 12.77
CA LEU A 121 -3.50 -16.03 12.81
C LEU A 121 -4.67 -16.03 11.81
N PRO A 122 -5.79 -15.37 12.13
CA PRO A 122 -6.91 -15.24 11.20
C PRO A 122 -6.59 -14.24 10.09
N ALA A 123 -6.97 -14.56 8.86
CA ALA A 123 -6.95 -13.63 7.73
C ALA A 123 -8.32 -13.01 7.50
N LYS A 124 -8.38 -11.70 7.26
CA LYS A 124 -9.62 -10.95 6.99
C LYS A 124 -9.74 -10.63 5.50
N PRO A 125 -10.94 -10.65 4.89
CA PRO A 125 -11.09 -10.28 3.48
C PRO A 125 -10.78 -8.81 3.26
N PHE A 126 -10.22 -8.47 2.09
CA PHE A 126 -10.17 -7.07 1.67
C PHE A 126 -11.60 -6.49 1.54
N PRO A 127 -11.82 -5.21 1.90
CA PRO A 127 -13.11 -4.56 1.68
C PRO A 127 -13.49 -4.56 0.19
N ALA A 128 -14.72 -4.99 -0.12
CA ALA A 128 -15.23 -4.98 -1.49
C ALA A 128 -15.40 -3.55 -2.02
N GLY A 129 -15.28 -3.37 -3.35
CA GLY A 129 -15.60 -2.10 -4.03
C GLY A 129 -14.57 -0.99 -3.85
N ARG A 130 -13.36 -1.29 -3.36
CA ARG A 130 -12.30 -0.31 -3.06
C ARG A 130 -11.10 -0.40 -4.01
N GLN A 131 -11.30 -0.95 -5.21
CA GLN A 131 -10.25 -1.19 -6.21
C GLN A 131 -9.09 -2.08 -5.72
N LEU A 132 -9.24 -2.72 -4.57
CA LEU A 132 -8.30 -3.71 -4.06
C LEU A 132 -8.48 -5.04 -4.80
N PRO A 133 -7.41 -5.83 -4.97
CA PRO A 133 -7.49 -7.15 -5.58
C PRO A 133 -8.35 -8.09 -4.74
N ALA A 134 -8.92 -9.10 -5.39
CA ALA A 134 -9.62 -10.15 -4.67
C ALA A 134 -8.62 -10.90 -3.78
N GLY A 135 -8.84 -10.85 -2.47
CA GLY A 135 -7.87 -11.38 -1.52
C GLY A 135 -8.28 -11.16 -0.09
N ARG A 136 -7.33 -11.43 0.79
CA ARG A 136 -7.41 -11.28 2.23
C ARG A 136 -6.12 -10.60 2.69
N PHE A 137 -6.12 -10.17 3.94
CA PHE A 137 -4.94 -9.66 4.61
C PHE A 137 -4.82 -10.28 5.99
N TRP A 138 -3.60 -10.18 6.53
CA TRP A 138 -3.28 -10.54 7.90
C TRP A 138 -2.35 -9.47 8.46
N ILE A 139 -2.27 -9.42 9.79
CA ILE A 139 -1.35 -8.56 10.52
C ILE A 139 -1.01 -9.22 11.84
N GLN A 140 0.23 -9.07 12.28
CA GLN A 140 0.75 -9.52 13.55
C GLN A 140 1.56 -8.39 14.17
N ILE A 141 1.22 -8.01 15.40
CA ILE A 141 2.10 -7.18 16.24
C ILE A 141 3.00 -8.13 17.02
N VAL A 142 4.31 -7.91 16.95
CA VAL A 142 5.35 -8.78 17.50
C VAL A 142 6.07 -8.00 18.61
N PRO A 143 5.87 -8.35 19.88
CA PRO A 143 6.63 -7.77 20.99
C PRO A 143 8.15 -7.90 20.80
N GLU A 144 8.93 -6.98 21.38
CA GLU A 144 10.41 -7.04 21.34
C GLU A 144 10.97 -8.36 21.90
N ASP A 145 10.31 -8.94 22.91
CA ASP A 145 10.71 -10.19 23.57
C ASP A 145 10.17 -11.45 22.85
N TRP A 146 9.62 -11.30 21.64
CA TRP A 146 9.02 -12.41 20.92
C TRP A 146 10.08 -13.44 20.47
N PRO A 147 9.80 -14.75 20.59
CA PRO A 147 10.75 -15.78 20.19
C PRO A 147 11.11 -15.68 18.70
N VAL A 148 12.37 -15.36 18.41
CA VAL A 148 12.91 -15.40 17.04
C VAL A 148 13.38 -16.82 16.73
N PRO A 149 12.99 -17.42 15.59
CA PRO A 149 13.52 -18.72 15.17
C PRO A 149 15.05 -18.70 15.02
N ALA A 150 15.69 -19.84 15.26
CA ALA A 150 17.15 -19.97 15.23
C ALA A 150 17.79 -19.69 13.85
N ASP A 151 17.00 -19.62 12.78
CA ASP A 151 17.46 -19.26 11.43
C ASP A 151 17.54 -17.73 11.20
N GLY A 152 17.26 -16.93 12.23
CA GLY A 152 17.31 -15.47 12.18
C GLY A 152 16.23 -14.82 11.31
N ARG A 153 15.32 -15.62 10.73
CA ARG A 153 14.17 -15.10 10.00
C ARG A 153 13.03 -14.94 11.00
N ALA A 154 12.63 -13.70 11.25
CA ALA A 154 11.50 -13.42 12.13
C ALA A 154 10.21 -14.13 11.65
N ILE A 155 10.04 -14.30 10.33
CA ILE A 155 8.85 -14.93 9.75
C ILE A 155 9.11 -15.79 8.50
N THR A 156 8.39 -16.91 8.41
CA THR A 156 8.14 -17.65 7.16
C THR A 156 6.64 -17.95 7.13
N PRO A 157 5.81 -16.98 6.68
CA PRO A 157 4.38 -17.17 6.70
C PRO A 157 3.94 -18.28 5.74
N GLU A 158 2.91 -19.03 6.14
CA GLU A 158 2.35 -20.13 5.38
C GLU A 158 0.82 -19.93 5.27
N PRO A 159 0.29 -19.55 4.10
CA PRO A 159 -1.15 -19.36 3.90
C PRO A 159 -1.91 -20.68 4.06
N LEU A 160 -2.99 -20.65 4.84
CA LEU A 160 -3.82 -21.83 5.12
C LEU A 160 -5.29 -21.54 4.76
N ASN A 161 -5.97 -22.55 4.23
CA ASN A 161 -7.43 -22.49 4.05
C ASN A 161 -8.17 -22.85 5.34
N ALA A 162 -9.50 -22.87 5.29
CA ALA A 162 -10.35 -23.14 6.46
C ALA A 162 -10.18 -24.55 7.06
N SER A 163 -9.63 -25.51 6.32
CA SER A 163 -9.31 -26.85 6.81
C SER A 163 -7.85 -27.00 7.27
N GLY A 164 -7.10 -25.91 7.33
CA GLY A 164 -5.68 -25.90 7.73
C GLY A 164 -4.73 -26.42 6.65
N ARG A 165 -5.19 -26.58 5.40
CA ARG A 165 -4.34 -26.98 4.27
C ARG A 165 -3.64 -25.77 3.67
N ARG A 166 -2.38 -25.97 3.26
CA ARG A 166 -1.57 -24.98 2.54
C ARG A 166 -2.29 -24.45 1.30
N VAL A 167 -2.21 -23.15 1.10
CA VAL A 167 -2.62 -22.42 -0.10
C VAL A 167 -1.37 -21.80 -0.71
N ALA A 168 -1.19 -21.96 -2.02
CA ALA A 168 -0.09 -21.32 -2.71
C ALA A 168 -0.25 -19.79 -2.66
N TYR A 169 0.87 -19.08 -2.54
CA TYR A 169 0.87 -17.63 -2.71
C TYR A 169 0.42 -17.23 -4.12
N GLN A 170 -0.05 -15.98 -4.23
CA GLN A 170 -0.34 -15.32 -5.49
C GLN A 170 0.33 -13.95 -5.47
N ASP A 171 0.59 -13.40 -6.67
CA ASP A 171 1.11 -12.04 -6.81
C ASP A 171 0.00 -11.01 -6.56
N PHE A 172 0.36 -9.85 -6.01
CA PHE A 172 -0.55 -8.76 -5.67
C PHE A 172 0.02 -7.38 -6.03
#